data_AF-A0AAU4TQV8-F1
#
_entry.id   AF-A0AAU4TQV8-F1
#
_cell.length_a   1.000
_cell.length_b   1.000
_cell.length_c   1.000
_cell.angle_alpha   90.00
_cell.angle_beta   90.00
_cell.angle_gamma   90.00
#
_symmetry.space_group_name_H-M   'P 1'
#
loop_
_entity.id
_entity.type
_entity.pdbx_description
1 polymer ?
#
loop_
_entity_poly.entity_id
_entity_poly.type
_entity_poly.pdbx_seq_one_letter_code
_entity_poly.pdbx_strand_id
1 'polypeptide(L)'
;MRHVDNSGLTAPQRWADRAAKELEKLQEDAEDADKKFSFREMWREDAIRDRLIALIGKKCWYCETRFVRSPYHVDHYRPKSVVVGEAERRGYWWLAYDPANYRLACHHCNSGGARYGNESAGPGKGARFPLLGQRASEGESLDGELPVLLDPVVAKDVELVGFDRQGNARRRPERPYSDDEVARDLCRVDETIRMLALNSDLLIECRSSVIDRVVGLVQLYLTSGGNAGVTLYARTEIDGLTRTTAEWSAAAAAAERLALLAHDRPGDDTLPDGEAGGEVATGANHGTEPPAAPATGNHVDLRTLVAALPPEAFSAGGIALTGQGKRGPARATLLEDGRIIYLQRPLNTPMSAARMATGDDHVDGWTFWSLTVDGTTRTLSDLRDSLIAQDG
;
A
#
# COMPACT_ATOMS: atom_id res chain seq x y z
N MET A 1 -1.09 0.97 7.59
CA MET A 1 -0.91 -0.19 8.49
C MET A 1 -0.38 0.29 9.81
N ARG A 2 -0.43 -0.52 10.87
CA ARG A 2 0.19 -0.19 12.17
C ARG A 2 1.53 -0.89 12.26
N HIS A 3 2.55 -0.17 12.73
CA HIS A 3 3.87 -0.75 12.98
C HIS A 3 3.81 -1.79 14.11
N VAL A 4 4.45 -2.93 13.89
CA VAL A 4 4.55 -4.04 14.85
C VAL A 4 6.01 -4.32 15.12
N ASP A 5 6.52 -3.85 16.26
CA ASP A 5 7.86 -4.23 16.70
C ASP A 5 7.86 -5.71 17.12
N ASN A 6 8.55 -6.54 16.34
CA ASN A 6 8.71 -7.97 16.62
C ASN A 6 10.14 -8.33 17.07
N SER A 7 11.00 -7.34 17.37
CA SER A 7 12.39 -7.59 17.79
C SER A 7 12.49 -8.43 19.07
N GLY A 8 11.49 -8.34 19.95
CA GLY A 8 11.36 -9.17 21.16
C GLY A 8 10.66 -10.51 20.98
N LEU A 9 10.27 -10.88 19.75
CA LEU A 9 9.50 -12.10 19.48
C LEU A 9 10.40 -13.33 19.59
N THR A 10 10.31 -14.01 20.74
CA THR A 10 11.03 -15.27 20.99
C THR A 10 10.08 -16.45 20.96
N ALA A 11 10.49 -17.59 20.38
CA ALA A 11 9.73 -18.84 20.50
C ALA A 11 9.99 -19.50 21.87
N PRO A 12 9.01 -20.23 22.46
CA PRO A 12 9.29 -21.07 23.63
C PRO A 12 10.35 -22.13 23.31
N GLN A 13 11.26 -22.43 24.24
CA GLN A 13 12.39 -23.34 24.00
C GLN A 13 11.97 -24.67 23.39
N ARG A 14 10.95 -25.32 23.97
CA ARG A 14 10.43 -26.60 23.45
C ARG A 14 9.92 -26.50 22.01
N TRP A 15 9.38 -25.35 21.61
CA TRP A 15 8.97 -25.10 20.24
C TRP A 15 10.20 -24.89 19.35
N ALA A 16 11.17 -24.09 19.80
CA ALA A 16 12.42 -23.82 19.10
C ALA A 16 13.22 -25.11 18.83
N ASP A 17 13.36 -26.00 19.81
CA ASP A 17 14.06 -27.28 19.66
C ASP A 17 13.39 -28.19 18.62
N ARG A 18 12.05 -28.16 18.54
CA ARG A 18 11.29 -28.90 17.52
C ARG A 18 11.44 -28.25 16.15
N ALA A 19 11.40 -26.93 16.08
CA ALA A 19 11.56 -26.16 14.85
C ALA A 19 12.94 -26.40 14.23
N ALA A 20 14.00 -26.40 15.05
CA ALA A 20 15.36 -26.72 14.62
C ALA A 20 15.44 -28.11 13.98
N LYS A 21 14.87 -29.14 14.62
CA LYS A 21 14.82 -30.51 14.08
C LYS A 21 14.03 -30.65 12.78
N GLU A 22 12.97 -29.86 12.60
CA GLU A 22 12.23 -29.87 11.34
C GLU A 22 12.96 -29.08 10.25
N LEU A 23 13.71 -28.03 10.63
CA LEU A 23 14.56 -27.29 9.70
C LEU A 23 15.75 -28.12 9.21
N GLU A 24 16.41 -28.89 10.10
CA GLU A 24 17.47 -29.85 9.74
C GLU A 24 16.99 -30.84 8.68
N LYS A 25 15.78 -31.38 8.81
CA LYS A 25 15.19 -32.27 7.79
C LYS A 25 14.95 -31.58 6.45
N LEU A 26 14.51 -30.32 6.49
CA LEU A 26 14.34 -29.54 5.26
C LEU A 26 15.68 -29.27 4.58
N GLN A 27 16.74 -29.08 5.36
CA GLN A 27 18.09 -28.92 4.85
C GLN A 27 18.61 -30.21 4.20
N GLU A 28 18.40 -31.37 4.82
CA GLU A 28 18.70 -32.68 4.21
C GLU A 28 17.90 -32.88 2.90
N ASP A 29 16.59 -32.58 2.92
CA ASP A 29 15.74 -32.62 1.73
C ASP A 29 16.17 -31.59 0.66
N ALA A 30 16.95 -30.57 1.03
CA ALA A 30 17.40 -29.54 0.10
C ALA A 30 18.56 -29.99 -0.81
N GLU A 31 19.28 -31.04 -0.43
CA GLU A 31 20.38 -31.61 -1.24
C GLU A 31 19.88 -32.23 -2.54
N ASP A 32 18.65 -32.75 -2.55
CA ASP A 32 17.97 -33.24 -3.75
C ASP A 32 17.08 -32.13 -4.32
N ALA A 33 17.50 -31.51 -5.43
CA ALA A 33 16.81 -30.39 -6.07
C ALA A 33 15.35 -30.71 -6.44
N ASP A 34 15.01 -31.97 -6.73
CA ASP A 34 13.66 -32.40 -7.13
C ASP A 34 12.76 -32.78 -5.94
N LYS A 35 13.34 -32.89 -4.74
CA LYS A 35 12.61 -33.23 -3.51
C LYS A 35 11.60 -32.15 -3.15
N LYS A 36 10.36 -32.59 -2.90
CA LYS A 36 9.30 -31.71 -2.36
C LYS A 36 9.39 -31.64 -0.85
N PHE A 37 9.40 -30.43 -0.32
CA PHE A 37 9.35 -30.18 1.11
C PHE A 37 7.98 -30.49 1.72
N SER A 38 8.02 -31.09 2.91
CA SER A 38 6.87 -31.28 3.78
C SER A 38 7.05 -30.42 5.02
N PHE A 39 6.08 -29.55 5.30
CA PHE A 39 6.15 -28.63 6.44
C PHE A 39 5.14 -29.04 7.51
N ARG A 40 5.62 -29.27 8.74
CA ARG A 40 4.73 -29.31 9.91
C ARG A 40 4.18 -27.92 10.21
N GLU A 41 2.88 -27.81 10.45
CA GLU A 41 2.19 -26.53 10.69
C GLU A 41 2.42 -25.94 12.10
N MET A 42 3.66 -25.93 12.57
CA MET A 42 4.04 -25.48 13.91
C MET A 42 3.70 -24.01 14.19
N TRP A 43 3.58 -23.19 13.14
CA TRP A 43 3.13 -21.80 13.21
C TRP A 43 1.66 -21.66 13.65
N ARG A 44 0.85 -22.72 13.58
CA ARG A 44 -0.54 -22.73 14.06
C ARG A 44 -0.66 -23.03 15.55
N GLU A 45 0.42 -23.48 16.19
CA GLU A 45 0.42 -23.81 17.61
C GLU A 45 0.24 -22.56 18.48
N ASP A 46 -0.56 -22.70 19.53
CA ASP A 46 -0.90 -21.65 20.50
C ASP A 46 0.37 -20.99 21.08
N ALA A 47 1.43 -21.79 21.29
CA ALA A 47 2.75 -21.37 21.76
C ALA A 47 3.36 -20.19 20.98
N ILE A 48 3.12 -20.11 19.66
CA ILE A 48 3.56 -19.01 18.80
C ILE A 48 2.43 -18.03 18.56
N ARG A 49 1.23 -18.54 18.28
CA ARG A 49 0.07 -17.71 17.96
C ARG A 49 -0.22 -16.69 19.05
N ASP A 50 -0.17 -17.09 20.33
CA ASP A 50 -0.47 -16.20 21.45
C ASP A 50 0.57 -15.09 21.60
N ARG A 51 1.84 -15.36 21.24
CA ARG A 51 2.90 -14.35 21.21
C ARG A 51 2.69 -13.35 20.08
N LEU A 52 2.29 -13.81 18.90
CA LEU A 52 1.93 -12.91 17.79
C LEU A 52 0.72 -12.04 18.13
N ILE A 53 -0.28 -12.61 18.83
CA ILE A 53 -1.46 -11.87 19.30
C ILE A 53 -1.06 -10.83 20.35
N ALA A 54 -0.08 -11.12 21.21
CA ALA A 54 0.36 -10.17 22.24
C ALA A 54 0.95 -8.87 21.65
N LEU A 55 1.52 -8.92 20.43
CA LEU A 55 2.16 -7.75 19.81
C LEU A 55 1.15 -6.67 19.35
N ILE A 56 0.03 -7.07 18.75
CA ILE A 56 -0.92 -6.14 18.10
C ILE A 56 -2.40 -6.48 18.37
N GLY A 57 -2.66 -7.46 19.23
CA GLY A 57 -4.00 -7.93 19.55
C GLY A 57 -4.56 -8.89 18.49
N LYS A 58 -5.86 -9.14 18.59
CA LYS A 58 -6.59 -10.11 17.76
C LYS A 58 -7.02 -9.51 16.42
N LYS A 59 -6.10 -8.88 15.68
CA LYS A 59 -6.39 -8.26 14.38
C LYS A 59 -5.34 -8.59 13.32
N CYS A 60 -5.74 -8.45 12.06
CA CYS A 60 -4.86 -8.62 10.91
C CYS A 60 -3.76 -7.54 10.92
N TRP A 61 -2.50 -7.91 10.74
CA TRP A 61 -1.36 -6.98 10.71
C TRP A 61 -1.41 -6.07 9.46
N TYR A 62 -2.06 -6.54 8.40
CA TYR A 62 -2.21 -5.82 7.14
C TYR A 62 -3.41 -4.85 7.13
N CYS A 63 -4.63 -5.37 7.27
CA CYS A 63 -5.86 -4.57 7.14
C CYS A 63 -6.45 -4.08 8.46
N GLU A 64 -5.91 -4.54 9.60
CA GLU A 64 -6.35 -4.22 10.97
C GLU A 64 -7.77 -4.64 11.35
N THR A 65 -8.45 -5.43 10.52
CA THR A 65 -9.72 -6.08 10.86
C THR A 65 -9.52 -7.13 11.95
N ARG A 66 -10.39 -7.15 12.95
CA ARG A 66 -10.37 -8.10 14.05
C ARG A 66 -10.91 -9.47 13.65
N PHE A 67 -10.34 -10.50 14.25
CA PHE A 67 -10.84 -11.86 14.16
C PHE A 67 -11.98 -12.06 15.16
N VAL A 68 -13.23 -11.94 14.71
CA VAL A 68 -14.40 -12.12 15.58
C VAL A 68 -14.81 -13.59 15.68
N ARG A 69 -14.95 -14.27 14.54
CA ARG A 69 -15.30 -15.71 14.45
C ARG A 69 -14.43 -16.52 13.50
N SER A 70 -13.48 -15.86 12.84
CA SER A 70 -12.57 -16.50 11.88
C SER A 70 -11.29 -16.96 12.59
N PRO A 71 -10.73 -18.13 12.26
CA PRO A 71 -9.43 -18.52 12.77
C PRO A 71 -8.35 -17.54 12.32
N TYR A 72 -7.34 -17.34 13.17
CA TYR A 72 -6.14 -16.62 12.79
C TYR A 72 -5.40 -17.40 11.72
N HIS A 73 -4.96 -16.73 10.66
CA HIS A 73 -3.94 -17.29 9.78
C HIS A 73 -2.60 -16.68 10.16
N VAL A 74 -1.58 -17.53 10.26
CA VAL A 74 -0.19 -17.09 10.32
C VAL A 74 0.36 -17.15 8.91
N ASP A 75 0.56 -15.97 8.33
CA ASP A 75 1.19 -15.78 7.04
C ASP A 75 2.72 -15.80 7.20
N HIS A 76 3.38 -16.43 6.23
CA HIS A 76 4.82 -16.34 6.07
C HIS A 76 5.09 -15.16 5.14
N TYR A 77 5.55 -14.03 5.68
CA TYR A 77 5.78 -12.80 4.91
C TYR A 77 6.60 -13.12 3.64
N ARG A 78 7.75 -13.79 3.83
CA ARG A 78 8.48 -14.54 2.81
C ARG A 78 7.91 -15.95 2.64
N PRO A 79 7.32 -16.31 1.49
CA PRO A 79 6.63 -17.60 1.30
C PRO A 79 7.55 -18.81 1.44
N LYS A 80 7.27 -19.70 2.40
CA LYS A 80 8.12 -20.88 2.69
C LYS A 80 8.24 -21.90 1.56
N SER A 81 7.19 -22.12 0.76
CA SER A 81 7.10 -23.28 -0.12
C SER A 81 7.35 -22.93 -1.58
N VAL A 82 6.83 -21.79 -2.05
CA VAL A 82 6.92 -21.36 -3.44
C VAL A 82 6.77 -19.85 -3.50
N VAL A 83 7.44 -19.20 -4.44
CA VAL A 83 7.21 -17.80 -4.83
C VAL A 83 6.53 -17.80 -6.20
N VAL A 84 5.41 -17.08 -6.33
CA VAL A 84 4.68 -17.01 -7.61
C VAL A 84 5.55 -16.33 -8.68
N GLY A 85 5.60 -16.93 -9.87
CA GLY A 85 6.35 -16.39 -11.01
C GLY A 85 7.79 -16.89 -11.12
N GLU A 86 8.29 -17.62 -10.12
CA GLU A 86 9.62 -18.22 -10.16
C GLU A 86 9.57 -19.66 -10.68
N ALA A 87 10.56 -20.03 -11.51
CA ALA A 87 10.68 -21.37 -12.09
C ALA A 87 11.03 -22.42 -11.02
N GLU A 88 11.88 -22.03 -10.07
CA GLU A 88 12.29 -22.87 -8.96
C GLU A 88 11.16 -22.96 -7.93
N ARG A 89 10.64 -24.17 -7.71
CA ARG A 89 9.57 -24.43 -6.73
C ARG A 89 10.10 -24.53 -5.30
N ARG A 90 11.02 -23.65 -4.94
CA ARG A 90 11.60 -23.55 -3.59
C ARG A 90 11.41 -22.13 -3.10
N GLY A 91 10.42 -21.95 -2.23
CA GLY A 91 10.27 -20.71 -1.47
C GLY A 91 11.37 -20.55 -0.42
N TYR A 92 11.15 -19.67 0.54
CA TYR A 92 12.04 -19.40 1.67
C TYR A 92 11.90 -20.48 2.74
N TRP A 93 12.20 -21.72 2.37
CA TRP A 93 12.00 -22.89 3.23
C TRP A 93 12.83 -22.80 4.51
N TRP A 94 14.02 -22.17 4.44
CA TRP A 94 14.89 -21.92 5.59
C TRP A 94 14.28 -20.92 6.59
N LEU A 95 13.27 -20.14 6.18
CA LEU A 95 12.49 -19.24 7.04
C LEU A 95 11.12 -19.82 7.42
N ALA A 96 10.86 -21.10 7.13
CA ALA A 96 9.56 -21.72 7.41
C ALA A 96 9.23 -21.72 8.91
N TYR A 97 10.26 -21.84 9.76
CA TYR A 97 10.17 -21.94 11.21
C TYR A 97 10.74 -20.73 11.96
N ASP A 98 10.92 -19.60 11.27
CA ASP A 98 11.36 -18.34 11.87
C ASP A 98 10.15 -17.48 12.27
N PRO A 99 9.89 -17.24 13.57
CA PRO A 99 8.83 -16.35 14.02
C PRO A 99 8.95 -14.92 13.49
N ALA A 100 10.16 -14.44 13.18
CA ALA A 100 10.36 -13.10 12.61
C ALA A 100 9.77 -12.98 11.20
N ASN A 101 9.53 -14.09 10.51
CA ASN A 101 8.86 -14.17 9.21
C ASN A 101 7.33 -14.30 9.31
N TYR A 102 6.74 -14.34 10.51
CA TYR A 102 5.31 -14.59 10.72
C TYR A 102 4.48 -13.32 10.88
N ARG A 103 3.32 -13.24 10.22
CA ARG A 103 2.35 -12.14 10.34
C ARG A 103 0.96 -12.71 10.64
N LEU A 104 0.20 -12.14 11.57
CA LEU A 104 -1.22 -12.53 11.69
C LEU A 104 -1.99 -11.88 10.55
N ALA A 105 -2.60 -12.70 9.71
CA ALA A 105 -3.34 -12.25 8.55
C ALA A 105 -4.78 -12.77 8.56
N CYS A 106 -5.70 -11.99 8.01
CA CYS A 106 -7.04 -12.48 7.69
C CYS A 106 -7.01 -13.30 6.40
N HIS A 107 -8.04 -14.12 6.22
CA HIS A 107 -8.24 -14.91 5.00
C HIS A 107 -8.18 -14.02 3.74
N HIS A 108 -8.79 -12.83 3.78
CA HIS A 108 -8.84 -11.93 2.63
C HIS A 108 -7.47 -11.40 2.22
N CYS A 109 -6.66 -10.94 3.16
CA CYS A 109 -5.31 -10.46 2.86
C CYS A 109 -4.37 -11.61 2.47
N ASN A 110 -4.49 -12.79 3.10
CA ASN A 110 -3.57 -13.90 2.87
C ASN A 110 -3.94 -14.79 1.67
N SER A 111 -5.23 -15.06 1.47
CA SER A 111 -5.73 -16.10 0.55
C SER A 111 -6.82 -15.60 -0.40
N GLY A 112 -7.19 -14.31 -0.31
CA GLY A 112 -8.04 -13.63 -1.27
C GLY A 112 -9.52 -13.73 -0.98
N GLY A 113 -10.32 -13.49 -2.01
CA GLY A 113 -11.78 -13.41 -1.91
C GLY A 113 -12.31 -12.07 -1.42
N ALA A 114 -11.44 -11.08 -1.23
CA ALA A 114 -11.86 -9.69 -1.14
C ALA A 114 -12.44 -9.22 -2.48
N ARG A 115 -13.24 -8.15 -2.42
CA ARG A 115 -13.92 -7.59 -3.59
C ARG A 115 -13.74 -6.08 -3.69
N TYR A 116 -13.84 -5.61 -4.90
CA TYR A 116 -13.86 -4.21 -5.30
C TYR A 116 -15.19 -3.98 -6.04
N GLY A 117 -16.21 -3.49 -5.35
CA GLY A 117 -17.59 -3.61 -5.82
C GLY A 117 -17.94 -5.07 -6.10
N ASN A 118 -18.39 -5.35 -7.32
CA ASN A 118 -18.74 -6.70 -7.76
C ASN A 118 -17.54 -7.50 -8.32
N GLU A 119 -16.36 -6.88 -8.42
CA GLU A 119 -15.17 -7.51 -8.98
C GLU A 119 -14.32 -8.19 -7.90
N SER A 120 -13.65 -9.29 -8.27
CA SER A 120 -12.67 -9.93 -7.38
C SER A 120 -11.43 -9.05 -7.25
N ALA A 121 -10.99 -8.81 -6.02
CA ALA A 121 -9.71 -8.15 -5.73
C ALA A 121 -8.49 -9.08 -5.93
N GLY A 122 -8.72 -10.30 -6.45
CA GLY A 122 -7.67 -11.27 -6.73
C GLY A 122 -7.38 -12.23 -5.56
N PRO A 123 -6.28 -12.98 -5.64
CA PRO A 123 -6.03 -14.13 -4.77
C PRO A 123 -5.51 -13.79 -3.36
N GLY A 124 -5.39 -12.52 -2.98
CA GLY A 124 -4.68 -12.11 -1.74
C GLY A 124 -3.20 -12.50 -1.77
N LYS A 125 -2.36 -12.05 -0.84
CA LYS A 125 -0.90 -12.24 -0.87
C LYS A 125 -0.48 -13.65 -1.29
N GLY A 126 -0.90 -14.67 -0.56
CA GLY A 126 -0.49 -16.06 -0.78
C GLY A 126 1.02 -16.20 -0.89
N ALA A 127 1.46 -16.77 -2.02
CA ALA A 127 2.85 -16.93 -2.38
C ALA A 127 3.42 -15.78 -3.23
N ARG A 128 2.68 -14.68 -3.43
CA ARG A 128 3.18 -13.50 -4.15
C ARG A 128 4.12 -12.73 -3.24
N PHE A 129 5.37 -12.61 -3.67
CA PHE A 129 6.41 -11.86 -2.98
C PHE A 129 7.32 -11.16 -4.00
N PRO A 130 6.77 -10.21 -4.79
CA PRO A 130 7.57 -9.51 -5.79
C PRO A 130 8.67 -8.68 -5.11
N LEU A 131 9.84 -8.66 -5.74
CA LEU A 131 11.04 -7.97 -5.28
C LEU A 131 11.45 -6.91 -6.30
N LEU A 132 11.99 -5.78 -5.82
CA LEU A 132 12.69 -4.82 -6.69
C LEU A 132 14.15 -5.21 -6.89
N GLY A 133 14.75 -5.79 -5.84
CA GLY A 133 16.10 -6.35 -5.84
C GLY A 133 16.12 -7.85 -6.16
N GLN A 134 17.21 -8.51 -5.74
CA GLN A 134 17.40 -9.93 -5.98
C GLN A 134 16.99 -10.73 -4.75
N ARG A 135 16.32 -11.86 -4.99
CA ARG A 135 15.96 -12.83 -3.95
C ARG A 135 17.22 -13.40 -3.30
N ALA A 136 17.26 -13.43 -1.97
CA ALA A 136 18.33 -14.07 -1.22
C ALA A 136 18.19 -15.59 -1.23
N SER A 137 19.33 -16.27 -1.27
CA SER A 137 19.47 -17.70 -1.03
C SER A 137 19.58 -18.00 0.47
N GLU A 138 19.53 -19.29 0.83
CA GLU A 138 19.83 -19.71 2.19
C GLU A 138 21.24 -19.21 2.61
N GLY A 139 21.33 -18.58 3.77
CA GLY A 139 22.58 -18.05 4.33
C GLY A 139 23.00 -16.66 3.80
N GLU A 140 22.32 -16.12 2.79
CA GLU A 140 22.57 -14.77 2.29
C GLU A 140 21.80 -13.71 3.08
N SER A 141 22.24 -12.45 2.97
CA SER A 141 21.53 -11.32 3.58
C SER A 141 20.21 -11.04 2.85
N LEU A 142 19.16 -10.76 3.63
CA LEU A 142 17.84 -10.38 3.12
C LEU A 142 17.74 -8.89 2.75
N ASP A 143 18.75 -8.07 3.08
CA ASP A 143 18.69 -6.60 2.96
C ASP A 143 18.57 -6.11 1.51
N GLY A 144 19.10 -6.89 0.56
CA GLY A 144 19.10 -6.56 -0.87
C GLY A 144 17.82 -6.92 -1.63
N GLU A 145 16.86 -7.59 -0.99
CA GLU A 145 15.66 -8.09 -1.68
C GLU A 145 14.70 -6.96 -2.08
N LEU A 146 14.62 -5.91 -1.26
CA LEU A 146 13.70 -4.78 -1.44
C LEU A 146 12.26 -5.25 -1.79
N PRO A 147 11.55 -5.91 -0.86
CA PRO A 147 10.22 -6.45 -1.13
C PRO A 147 9.23 -5.36 -1.54
N VAL A 148 8.47 -5.60 -2.61
CA VAL A 148 7.41 -4.67 -3.06
C VAL A 148 6.29 -4.60 -2.02
N LEU A 149 5.95 -5.74 -1.41
CA LEU A 149 4.95 -5.82 -0.35
C LEU A 149 5.46 -5.11 0.90
N LEU A 150 4.74 -4.11 1.41
CA LEU A 150 5.11 -3.42 2.65
C LEU A 150 5.00 -4.36 3.85
N ASP A 151 6.01 -4.34 4.72
CA ASP A 151 6.02 -5.14 5.95
C ASP A 151 5.59 -4.31 7.18
N PRO A 152 4.53 -4.70 7.92
CA PRO A 152 4.16 -4.06 9.17
C PRO A 152 5.26 -4.01 10.25
N VAL A 153 6.28 -4.86 10.18
CA VAL A 153 7.40 -4.83 11.15
C VAL A 153 8.51 -3.84 10.78
N VAL A 154 8.46 -3.27 9.57
CA VAL A 154 9.43 -2.29 9.12
C VAL A 154 8.81 -0.90 9.25
N ALA A 155 9.28 -0.11 10.23
CA ALA A 155 8.74 1.22 10.49
C ALA A 155 8.73 2.12 9.24
N LYS A 156 9.80 2.08 8.44
CA LYS A 156 9.91 2.84 7.18
C LYS A 156 8.83 2.47 6.16
N ASP A 157 8.44 1.20 6.07
CA ASP A 157 7.38 0.75 5.17
C ASP A 157 6.01 1.26 5.62
N VAL A 158 5.76 1.19 6.93
CA VAL A 158 4.51 1.69 7.53
C VAL A 158 4.37 3.20 7.33
N GLU A 159 5.47 3.93 7.34
CA GLU A 159 5.52 5.37 7.09
C GLU A 159 5.16 5.78 5.66
N LEU A 160 5.19 4.87 4.68
CA LEU A 160 4.81 5.15 3.29
C LEU A 160 3.30 5.22 3.08
N VAL A 161 2.53 4.51 3.91
CA VAL A 161 1.07 4.40 3.75
C VAL A 161 0.31 5.35 4.70
N GLY A 162 -0.74 5.97 4.18
CA GLY A 162 -1.67 6.83 4.90
C GLY A 162 -3.11 6.55 4.50
N PHE A 163 -4.02 7.40 4.97
CA PHE A 163 -5.45 7.30 4.67
C PHE A 163 -6.04 8.69 4.32
N ASP A 164 -7.03 8.76 3.43
CA ASP A 164 -7.91 9.95 3.31
C ASP A 164 -9.01 9.98 4.35
N ARG A 165 -9.70 11.13 4.40
CA ARG A 165 -11.03 11.30 5.00
C ARG A 165 -12.04 10.23 4.59
N GLN A 166 -12.01 9.72 3.35
CA GLN A 166 -12.93 8.66 2.90
C GLN A 166 -12.54 7.26 3.37
N GLY A 167 -11.36 7.07 3.98
CA GLY A 167 -10.90 5.77 4.48
C GLY A 167 -10.10 4.92 3.48
N ASN A 168 -9.79 5.43 2.29
CA ASN A 168 -8.88 4.76 1.36
C ASN A 168 -7.46 4.80 1.90
N ALA A 169 -6.80 3.64 1.93
CA ALA A 169 -5.36 3.57 2.05
C ALA A 169 -4.72 4.11 0.77
N ARG A 170 -3.62 4.85 0.92
CA ARG A 170 -2.87 5.44 -0.20
C ARG A 170 -1.43 5.73 0.20
N ARG A 171 -0.58 6.00 -0.80
CA ARG A 171 0.74 6.57 -0.55
C ARG A 171 0.62 7.93 0.11
N ARG A 172 1.47 8.19 1.11
CA ARG A 172 1.61 9.51 1.70
C ARG A 172 2.34 10.43 0.73
N PRO A 173 1.73 11.55 0.30
CA PRO A 173 2.34 12.46 -0.67
C PRO A 173 3.62 13.09 -0.13
N GLU A 174 3.75 13.25 1.20
CA GLU A 174 4.93 13.82 1.84
C GLU A 174 6.16 12.88 1.86
N ARG A 175 6.02 11.63 1.40
CA ARG A 175 7.14 10.68 1.33
C ARG A 175 7.64 10.62 -0.11
N PRO A 176 8.95 10.72 -0.38
CA PRO A 176 9.47 10.52 -1.73
C PRO A 176 9.41 9.04 -2.14
N TYR A 177 9.45 8.76 -3.44
CA TYR A 177 9.73 7.43 -3.96
C TYR A 177 11.19 7.06 -3.72
N SER A 178 11.49 5.78 -3.51
CA SER A 178 12.89 5.34 -3.55
C SER A 178 13.40 5.31 -4.98
N ASP A 179 14.72 5.35 -5.15
CA ASP A 179 15.35 5.23 -6.48
C ASP A 179 14.93 3.92 -7.18
N ASP A 180 14.76 2.83 -6.44
CA ASP A 180 14.28 1.55 -6.98
C ASP A 180 12.81 1.59 -7.42
N GLU A 181 11.95 2.33 -6.72
CA GLU A 181 10.55 2.54 -7.13
C GLU A 181 10.51 3.33 -8.45
N VAL A 182 11.31 4.40 -8.54
CA VAL A 182 11.42 5.24 -9.75
C VAL A 182 11.98 4.42 -10.91
N ALA A 183 13.10 3.72 -10.71
CA ALA A 183 13.75 2.93 -11.76
C ALA A 183 12.89 1.79 -12.32
N ARG A 184 11.90 1.32 -11.54
CA ARG A 184 10.95 0.27 -11.95
C ARG A 184 9.56 0.82 -12.32
N ASP A 185 9.39 2.14 -12.30
CA ASP A 185 8.11 2.84 -12.48
C ASP A 185 6.96 2.20 -11.65
N LEU A 186 7.23 1.98 -10.37
CA LEU A 186 6.36 1.21 -9.49
C LEU A 186 6.11 1.92 -8.16
N CYS A 187 4.87 1.86 -7.68
CA CYS A 187 4.52 2.31 -6.34
C CYS A 187 4.30 1.10 -5.41
N ARG A 188 5.20 0.89 -4.44
CA ARG A 188 5.10 -0.22 -3.46
C ARG A 188 3.80 -0.17 -2.66
N VAL A 189 3.32 1.02 -2.33
CA VAL A 189 2.06 1.22 -1.61
C VAL A 189 0.87 0.76 -2.45
N ASP A 190 0.82 1.11 -3.72
CA ASP A 190 -0.30 0.73 -4.62
C ASP A 190 -0.30 -0.77 -4.88
N GLU A 191 0.88 -1.37 -5.11
CA GLU A 191 1.02 -2.82 -5.26
C GLU A 191 0.60 -3.55 -3.98
N THR A 192 0.96 -3.02 -2.81
CA THR A 192 0.54 -3.58 -1.53
C THR A 192 -0.97 -3.48 -1.33
N ILE A 193 -1.57 -2.33 -1.63
CA ILE A 193 -3.04 -2.14 -1.60
C ILE A 193 -3.73 -3.12 -2.53
N ARG A 194 -3.22 -3.28 -3.75
CA ARG A 194 -3.73 -4.21 -4.77
C ARG A 194 -3.64 -5.65 -4.29
N MET A 195 -2.47 -6.10 -3.84
CA MET A 195 -2.21 -7.49 -3.44
C MET A 195 -3.01 -7.92 -2.22
N LEU A 196 -3.22 -7.02 -1.26
CA LEU A 196 -3.89 -7.29 0.02
C LEU A 196 -5.35 -6.81 0.05
N ALA A 197 -5.83 -6.22 -1.05
CA ALA A 197 -7.16 -5.63 -1.18
C ALA A 197 -7.50 -4.59 -0.10
N LEU A 198 -6.54 -3.72 0.23
CA LEU A 198 -6.68 -2.80 1.36
C LEU A 198 -7.73 -1.71 1.16
N ASN A 199 -8.20 -1.49 -0.07
CA ASN A 199 -9.29 -0.57 -0.43
C ASN A 199 -10.53 -1.32 -0.92
N SER A 200 -10.83 -2.47 -0.32
CA SER A 200 -12.13 -3.11 -0.47
C SER A 200 -13.22 -2.28 0.22
N ASP A 201 -14.43 -2.31 -0.31
CA ASP A 201 -15.50 -1.38 0.04
C ASP A 201 -15.81 -1.38 1.55
N LEU A 202 -15.87 -2.58 2.16
CA LEU A 202 -16.10 -2.72 3.60
C LEU A 202 -14.96 -2.12 4.45
N LEU A 203 -13.71 -2.24 3.99
CA LEU A 203 -12.58 -1.62 4.71
C LEU A 203 -12.63 -0.11 4.63
N ILE A 204 -13.03 0.45 3.50
CA ILE A 204 -13.20 1.90 3.30
C ILE A 204 -14.28 2.41 4.25
N GLU A 205 -15.48 1.79 4.23
CA GLU A 205 -16.61 2.17 5.08
C GLU A 205 -16.26 2.13 6.58
N CYS A 206 -15.67 1.03 7.03
CA CYS A 206 -15.25 0.86 8.42
C CYS A 206 -14.18 1.88 8.85
N ARG A 207 -13.20 2.17 7.99
CA ARG A 207 -12.18 3.19 8.27
C ARG A 207 -12.77 4.58 8.28
N SER A 208 -13.64 4.93 7.32
CA SER A 208 -14.33 6.22 7.30
C SER A 208 -15.04 6.48 8.62
N SER A 209 -15.78 5.49 9.13
CA SER A 209 -16.49 5.62 10.42
C SER A 209 -15.54 5.92 11.59
N VAL A 210 -14.37 5.29 11.65
CA VAL A 210 -13.36 5.57 12.69
C VAL A 210 -12.72 6.94 12.48
N ILE A 211 -12.43 7.31 11.23
CA ILE A 211 -11.84 8.59 10.87
C ILE A 211 -12.78 9.73 11.27
N ASP A 212 -14.07 9.66 10.92
CA ASP A 212 -15.07 10.67 11.27
C ASP A 212 -15.21 10.83 12.78
N ARG A 213 -15.21 9.70 13.53
CA ARG A 213 -15.23 9.73 15.00
C ARG A 213 -13.99 10.43 15.57
N VAL A 214 -12.80 10.10 15.07
CA VAL A 214 -11.55 10.74 15.54
C VAL A 214 -11.54 12.23 15.22
N VAL A 215 -11.93 12.63 14.01
CA VAL A 215 -12.02 14.04 13.61
C VAL A 215 -12.97 14.81 14.53
N GLY A 216 -14.16 14.26 14.82
CA GLY A 216 -15.10 14.87 15.76
C GLY A 216 -14.54 15.00 17.19
N LEU A 217 -13.82 13.98 17.68
CA LEU A 217 -13.16 14.02 18.98
C LEU A 217 -12.02 15.04 19.03
N VAL A 218 -11.23 15.18 17.96
CA VAL A 218 -10.19 16.21 17.87
C VAL A 218 -10.80 17.60 17.88
N GLN A 219 -11.88 17.82 17.11
CA GLN A 219 -12.60 19.08 17.13
C GLN A 219 -13.12 19.41 18.54
N LEU A 220 -13.73 18.42 19.20
CA LEU A 220 -14.22 18.55 20.58
C LEU A 220 -13.08 18.91 21.55
N TYR A 221 -11.93 18.25 21.42
CA TYR A 221 -10.73 18.54 22.21
C TYR A 221 -10.27 19.99 22.03
N LEU A 222 -10.13 20.45 20.79
CA LEU A 222 -9.61 21.78 20.44
C LEU A 222 -10.57 22.93 20.81
N THR A 223 -11.87 22.70 20.69
CA THR A 223 -12.92 23.72 20.92
C THR A 223 -13.52 23.73 22.32
N SER A 224 -13.04 22.86 23.21
CA SER A 224 -13.58 22.67 24.56
C SER A 224 -13.49 23.89 25.49
N GLY A 225 -12.82 24.97 25.08
CA GLY A 225 -12.77 26.24 25.83
C GLY A 225 -12.17 26.10 27.24
N GLY A 226 -11.30 25.10 27.46
CA GLY A 226 -10.72 24.82 28.78
C GLY A 226 -11.59 23.96 29.70
N ASN A 227 -12.69 23.38 29.21
CA ASN A 227 -13.46 22.39 29.98
C ASN A 227 -12.64 21.10 30.13
N ALA A 228 -12.07 20.90 31.32
CA ALA A 228 -11.20 19.78 31.64
C ALA A 228 -11.89 18.42 31.46
N GLY A 229 -13.18 18.30 31.77
CA GLY A 229 -13.93 17.05 31.63
C GLY A 229 -14.11 16.64 30.16
N VAL A 230 -14.47 17.60 29.30
CA VAL A 230 -14.62 17.38 27.85
C VAL A 230 -13.26 17.06 27.21
N THR A 231 -12.22 17.80 27.59
CA THR A 231 -10.84 17.58 27.12
C THR A 231 -10.35 16.17 27.47
N LEU A 232 -10.54 15.75 28.72
CA LEU A 232 -10.14 14.43 29.20
C LEU A 232 -10.90 13.31 28.48
N TYR A 233 -12.21 13.48 28.30
CA TYR A 233 -13.05 12.54 27.56
C TYR A 233 -12.55 12.36 26.12
N ALA A 234 -12.41 13.47 25.38
CA ALA A 234 -11.98 13.44 23.99
C ALA A 234 -10.61 12.77 23.84
N ARG A 235 -9.65 13.13 24.70
CA ARG A 235 -8.32 12.53 24.69
C ARG A 235 -8.35 11.02 24.97
N THR A 236 -9.11 10.61 25.98
CA THR A 236 -9.25 9.19 26.37
C THR A 236 -9.82 8.35 25.22
N GLU A 237 -10.82 8.87 24.52
CA GLU A 237 -11.44 8.19 23.38
C GLU A 237 -10.48 8.08 22.18
N ILE A 238 -9.76 9.16 21.85
CA ILE A 238 -8.76 9.13 20.76
C ILE A 238 -7.62 8.16 21.11
N ASP A 239 -7.14 8.14 22.35
CA ASP A 239 -6.13 7.19 22.81
C ASP A 239 -6.62 5.73 22.72
N GLY A 240 -7.90 5.51 22.96
CA GLY A 240 -8.56 4.21 22.75
C GLY A 240 -8.54 3.78 21.29
N LEU A 241 -8.85 4.68 20.36
CA LEU A 241 -8.93 4.41 18.92
C LEU A 241 -7.57 4.29 18.24
N THR A 242 -6.56 5.01 18.74
CA THR A 242 -5.18 5.03 18.17
C THR A 242 -4.25 4.00 18.79
N ARG A 243 -4.70 3.31 19.84
CA ARG A 243 -3.95 2.22 20.49
C ARG A 243 -3.58 1.16 19.48
N THR A 244 -2.34 0.64 19.57
CA THR A 244 -1.81 -0.39 18.68
C THR A 244 -2.74 -1.60 18.51
N THR A 245 -3.51 -1.97 19.55
CA THR A 245 -4.42 -3.12 19.53
C THR A 245 -5.84 -2.82 19.04
N ALA A 246 -6.21 -1.57 18.81
CA ALA A 246 -7.54 -1.17 18.33
C ALA A 246 -7.70 -1.47 16.84
N GLU A 247 -8.92 -1.79 16.38
CA GLU A 247 -9.18 -1.96 14.96
C GLU A 247 -8.96 -0.65 14.20
N TRP A 248 -8.31 -0.75 13.05
CA TRP A 248 -7.98 0.38 12.18
C TRP A 248 -7.23 1.53 12.88
N SER A 249 -6.43 1.20 13.89
CA SER A 249 -5.65 2.16 14.68
C SER A 249 -4.72 3.05 13.84
N ALA A 250 -4.23 2.57 12.69
CA ALA A 250 -3.45 3.42 11.80
C ALA A 250 -4.29 4.46 11.06
N ALA A 251 -5.55 4.14 10.73
CA ALA A 251 -6.49 5.09 10.15
C ALA A 251 -6.88 6.14 11.20
N ALA A 252 -7.15 5.71 12.44
CA ALA A 252 -7.39 6.60 13.57
C ALA A 252 -6.21 7.56 13.80
N ALA A 253 -4.98 7.04 13.88
CA ALA A 253 -3.79 7.87 14.09
C ALA A 253 -3.51 8.81 12.90
N ALA A 254 -3.88 8.39 11.68
CA ALA A 254 -3.81 9.24 10.51
C ALA A 254 -4.82 10.39 10.58
N ALA A 255 -6.06 10.11 10.97
CA ALA A 255 -7.11 11.10 11.14
C ALA A 255 -6.74 12.14 12.22
N GLU A 256 -6.24 11.68 13.37
CA GLU A 256 -5.80 12.57 14.45
C GLU A 256 -4.72 13.54 13.95
N ARG A 257 -3.65 13.02 13.34
CA ARG A 257 -2.57 13.85 12.81
C ARG A 257 -3.08 14.87 11.79
N LEU A 258 -3.92 14.44 10.84
CA LEU A 258 -4.44 15.32 9.80
C LEU A 258 -5.40 16.39 10.34
N ALA A 259 -6.22 16.05 11.34
CA ALA A 259 -7.12 16.99 11.99
C ALA A 259 -6.36 18.07 12.77
N LEU A 260 -5.30 17.69 13.50
CA LEU A 260 -4.43 18.64 14.20
C LEU A 260 -3.68 19.56 13.21
N LEU A 261 -3.10 18.99 12.16
CA LEU A 261 -2.43 19.77 11.11
C LEU A 261 -3.38 20.75 10.39
N ALA A 262 -4.66 20.37 10.22
CA ALA A 262 -5.66 21.25 9.62
C ALA A 262 -6.03 22.41 10.54
N HIS A 263 -5.99 22.21 11.87
CA HIS A 263 -6.23 23.28 12.83
C HIS A 263 -5.05 24.26 12.93
N ASP A 264 -3.82 23.76 12.87
CA ASP A 264 -2.60 24.58 12.98
C ASP A 264 -2.31 25.43 11.74
N ARG A 265 -3.01 25.18 10.62
CA ARG A 265 -2.97 26.03 9.42
C ARG A 265 -4.07 27.09 9.54
N PRO A 266 -3.74 28.38 9.76
CA PRO A 266 -4.74 29.44 9.70
C PRO A 266 -5.38 29.46 8.30
N GLY A 267 -6.71 29.59 8.27
CA GLY A 267 -7.58 29.18 7.16
C GLY A 267 -7.22 29.72 5.77
N ASP A 268 -7.19 28.81 4.81
CA ASP A 268 -7.64 29.03 3.44
C ASP A 268 -8.96 28.27 3.27
N ASP A 269 -9.97 28.70 4.01
CA ASP A 269 -11.36 28.30 3.77
C ASP A 269 -11.99 29.33 2.83
N THR A 270 -11.62 29.26 1.56
CA THR A 270 -12.45 29.74 0.45
C THR A 270 -12.40 28.75 -0.71
N LEU A 271 -13.40 27.87 -0.77
CA LEU A 271 -13.81 27.24 -2.03
C LEU A 271 -14.47 28.33 -2.90
N PRO A 272 -14.12 28.49 -4.18
CA PRO A 272 -14.94 29.30 -5.08
C PRO A 272 -16.04 28.41 -5.67
N ASP A 273 -17.26 28.59 -5.17
CA ASP A 273 -18.45 28.42 -5.99
C ASP A 273 -18.39 29.44 -7.13
N GLY A 274 -18.68 29.00 -8.36
CA GLY A 274 -18.69 29.86 -9.53
C GLY A 274 -19.77 30.93 -9.44
N GLU A 275 -19.41 32.17 -9.77
CA GLU A 275 -20.00 32.93 -10.88
C GLU A 275 -19.29 34.28 -11.09
N ALA A 276 -19.41 34.76 -12.33
CA ALA A 276 -18.67 35.82 -13.00
C ALA A 276 -18.57 37.21 -12.33
N GLY A 277 -17.45 37.90 -12.58
CA GLY A 277 -17.42 39.37 -12.64
C GLY A 277 -16.10 40.04 -12.27
N GLY A 278 -15.31 40.41 -13.29
CA GLY A 278 -14.66 41.73 -13.41
C GLY A 278 -13.63 42.24 -12.39
N GLU A 279 -12.43 42.47 -12.93
CA GLU A 279 -11.46 43.54 -12.62
C GLU A 279 -10.23 43.27 -11.71
N VAL A 280 -9.10 43.53 -12.37
CA VAL A 280 -7.68 43.50 -12.02
C VAL A 280 -7.33 44.31 -10.76
N ALA A 281 -6.52 43.70 -9.87
CA ALA A 281 -5.45 44.42 -9.19
C ALA A 281 -4.33 43.46 -8.73
N THR A 282 -3.11 43.87 -9.04
CA THR A 282 -1.82 43.21 -8.84
C THR A 282 -1.39 43.12 -7.37
N GLY A 283 -0.83 42.00 -6.95
CA GLY A 283 -0.13 41.87 -5.67
C GLY A 283 0.59 40.52 -5.53
N ALA A 284 1.88 40.51 -5.86
CA ALA A 284 2.75 39.35 -5.78
C ALA A 284 2.95 38.87 -4.35
N ASN A 285 2.92 37.54 -4.13
CA ASN A 285 3.77 36.91 -3.13
C ASN A 285 4.07 35.45 -3.53
N HIS A 286 5.30 35.23 -4.03
CA HIS A 286 5.84 33.92 -4.35
C HIS A 286 6.12 33.14 -3.05
N GLY A 287 5.30 32.13 -2.78
CA GLY A 287 5.67 31.02 -1.89
C GLY A 287 6.41 29.97 -2.71
N THR A 288 7.73 30.03 -2.69
CA THR A 288 8.62 29.09 -3.39
C THR A 288 8.47 27.70 -2.78
N GLU A 289 7.91 26.77 -3.54
CA GLU A 289 7.96 25.33 -3.29
C GLU A 289 9.44 24.87 -3.28
N PRO A 290 9.87 23.96 -2.38
CA PRO A 290 11.24 23.49 -2.39
C PRO A 290 11.54 22.80 -3.72
N PRO A 291 12.69 23.08 -4.37
CA PRO A 291 13.00 22.46 -5.65
C PRO A 291 13.11 20.95 -5.47
N ALA A 292 12.44 20.23 -6.36
CA ALA A 292 12.61 18.79 -6.53
C ALA A 292 14.11 18.47 -6.66
N ALA A 293 14.54 17.39 -6.02
CA ALA A 293 15.88 16.85 -6.19
C ALA A 293 16.18 16.68 -7.69
N PRO A 294 17.40 16.99 -8.15
CA PRO A 294 17.73 16.93 -9.57
C PRO A 294 17.57 15.50 -10.08
N ALA A 295 16.65 15.32 -11.03
CA ALA A 295 16.45 14.07 -11.75
C ALA A 295 17.73 13.75 -12.53
N THR A 296 18.42 12.69 -12.12
CA THR A 296 19.54 12.14 -12.89
C THR A 296 18.98 11.33 -14.07
N GLY A 297 18.95 11.94 -15.25
CA GLY A 297 18.89 11.30 -16.58
C GLY A 297 17.53 10.82 -17.09
N ASN A 298 17.02 11.45 -18.16
CA ASN A 298 16.01 10.98 -19.15
C ASN A 298 14.78 10.15 -18.69
N HIS A 299 14.41 10.15 -17.42
CA HIS A 299 13.23 9.42 -16.94
C HIS A 299 11.98 10.31 -17.01
N VAL A 300 11.18 10.15 -18.07
CA VAL A 300 9.87 10.80 -18.20
C VAL A 300 8.85 9.99 -17.41
N ASP A 301 8.45 10.51 -16.25
CA ASP A 301 7.35 9.97 -15.46
C ASP A 301 5.98 10.47 -15.95
N LEU A 302 4.89 9.96 -15.37
CA LEU A 302 3.52 10.37 -15.75
C LEU A 302 3.29 11.87 -15.58
N ARG A 303 3.90 12.51 -14.58
CA ARG A 303 3.73 13.95 -14.34
C ARG A 303 4.39 14.77 -15.44
N THR A 304 5.59 14.38 -15.84
CA THR A 304 6.32 14.97 -16.96
C THR A 304 5.55 14.81 -18.25
N LEU A 305 4.98 13.62 -18.51
CA LEU A 305 4.12 13.38 -19.67
C LEU A 305 2.87 14.26 -19.64
N VAL A 306 2.18 14.33 -18.50
CA VAL A 306 0.96 15.15 -18.35
C VAL A 306 1.25 16.63 -18.57
N ALA A 307 2.37 17.15 -18.05
CA ALA A 307 2.77 18.55 -18.24
C ALA A 307 3.03 18.92 -19.71
N ALA A 308 3.34 17.94 -20.55
CA ALA A 308 3.54 18.13 -21.98
C ALA A 308 2.26 17.95 -22.82
N LEU A 309 1.16 17.50 -22.22
CA LEU A 309 -0.14 17.40 -22.90
C LEU A 309 -0.87 18.76 -22.87
N PRO A 310 -1.72 19.06 -23.87
CA PRO A 310 -2.47 20.31 -23.89
C PRO A 310 -3.40 20.42 -22.66
N PRO A 311 -3.41 21.54 -21.91
CA PRO A 311 -4.24 21.69 -20.71
C PRO A 311 -5.74 21.46 -20.96
N GLU A 312 -6.23 21.84 -22.14
CA GLU A 312 -7.61 21.63 -22.58
C GLU A 312 -8.03 20.16 -22.61
N ALA A 313 -7.07 19.22 -22.74
CA ALA A 313 -7.34 17.78 -22.69
C ALA A 313 -7.87 17.33 -21.31
N PHE A 314 -7.60 18.09 -20.25
CA PHE A 314 -8.04 17.79 -18.88
C PHE A 314 -9.33 18.52 -18.48
N SER A 315 -9.91 19.33 -19.37
CA SER A 315 -11.10 20.17 -19.08
C SER A 315 -12.33 19.40 -18.59
N ALA A 316 -12.44 18.11 -18.89
CA ALA A 316 -13.49 17.22 -18.40
C ALA A 316 -13.17 16.52 -17.06
N GLY A 317 -12.15 16.99 -16.33
CA GLY A 317 -11.68 16.39 -15.07
C GLY A 317 -10.68 15.24 -15.26
N GLY A 318 -10.14 15.07 -16.47
CA GLY A 318 -9.13 14.06 -16.79
C GLY A 318 -9.23 13.51 -18.22
N ILE A 319 -8.21 12.77 -18.65
CA ILE A 319 -8.13 12.12 -19.96
C ILE A 319 -8.52 10.65 -19.83
N ALA A 320 -9.41 10.18 -20.70
CA ALA A 320 -9.79 8.76 -20.73
C ALA A 320 -8.61 7.90 -21.20
N LEU A 321 -8.26 6.90 -20.38
CA LEU A 321 -7.35 5.82 -20.74
C LEU A 321 -8.15 4.56 -21.11
N THR A 322 -7.67 3.87 -22.14
CA THR A 322 -8.19 2.56 -22.54
C THR A 322 -7.07 1.55 -22.63
N GLY A 323 -7.35 0.31 -22.24
CA GLY A 323 -6.42 -0.81 -22.36
C GLY A 323 -7.17 -2.10 -22.70
N GLN A 324 -6.50 -3.06 -23.34
CA GLN A 324 -7.08 -4.35 -23.69
C GLN A 324 -6.44 -5.46 -22.87
N GLY A 325 -7.17 -5.98 -21.88
CA GLY A 325 -6.73 -7.09 -21.04
C GLY A 325 -7.38 -8.41 -21.42
N LYS A 326 -6.88 -9.50 -20.83
CA LYS A 326 -7.46 -10.86 -20.98
C LYS A 326 -8.94 -10.94 -20.54
N ARG A 327 -9.38 -10.01 -19.68
CA ARG A 327 -10.76 -9.92 -19.16
C ARG A 327 -11.66 -8.95 -19.95
N GLY A 328 -11.14 -8.38 -21.04
CA GLY A 328 -11.83 -7.39 -21.85
C GLY A 328 -11.24 -5.98 -21.72
N PRO A 329 -11.96 -4.96 -22.23
CA PRO A 329 -11.49 -3.58 -22.21
C PRO A 329 -11.46 -3.02 -20.79
N ALA A 330 -10.33 -2.44 -20.40
CA ALA A 330 -10.18 -1.66 -19.19
C ALA A 330 -10.32 -0.16 -19.51
N ARG A 331 -10.98 0.59 -18.63
CA ARG A 331 -11.14 2.04 -18.72
C ARG A 331 -10.66 2.69 -17.43
N ALA A 332 -9.83 3.71 -17.56
CA ALA A 332 -9.34 4.51 -16.46
C ALA A 332 -9.34 5.99 -16.85
N THR A 333 -9.06 6.87 -15.88
CA THR A 333 -8.95 8.31 -16.12
C THR A 333 -7.59 8.79 -15.64
N LEU A 334 -6.79 9.39 -16.53
CA LEU A 334 -5.55 10.08 -16.17
C LEU A 334 -5.90 11.50 -15.70
N LEU A 335 -5.50 11.84 -14.48
CA LEU A 335 -5.68 13.16 -13.90
C LEU A 335 -4.51 14.08 -14.22
N GLU A 336 -4.75 15.38 -14.12
CA GLU A 336 -3.75 16.44 -14.33
C GLU A 336 -2.56 16.35 -13.35
N ASP A 337 -2.74 15.72 -12.19
CA ASP A 337 -1.66 15.51 -11.22
C ASP A 337 -0.83 14.23 -11.45
N GLY A 338 -1.08 13.55 -12.58
CA GLY A 338 -0.38 12.33 -12.97
C GLY A 338 -0.93 11.05 -12.35
N ARG A 339 -2.03 11.08 -11.58
CA ARG A 339 -2.66 9.87 -11.04
C ARG A 339 -3.62 9.24 -12.06
N ILE A 340 -3.71 7.91 -12.04
CA ILE A 340 -4.66 7.14 -12.84
C ILE A 340 -5.79 6.64 -11.93
N ILE A 341 -7.03 7.05 -12.21
CA ILE A 341 -8.22 6.54 -11.53
C ILE A 341 -8.72 5.27 -12.23
N TYR A 342 -8.67 4.15 -11.54
CA TYR A 342 -9.27 2.88 -11.98
C TYR A 342 -10.18 2.32 -10.88
N LEU A 343 -11.44 2.00 -11.21
CA LEU A 343 -12.46 1.56 -10.24
C LEU A 343 -12.59 2.50 -9.02
N GLN A 344 -12.62 3.82 -9.26
CA GLN A 344 -12.67 4.88 -8.23
C GLN A 344 -11.43 4.95 -7.32
N ARG A 345 -10.31 4.34 -7.71
CA ARG A 345 -9.08 4.32 -6.92
C ARG A 345 -7.95 5.05 -7.64
N PRO A 346 -7.29 6.01 -6.98
CA PRO A 346 -6.12 6.68 -7.54
C PRO A 346 -4.89 5.80 -7.42
N LEU A 347 -4.24 5.53 -8.56
CA LEU A 347 -2.98 4.81 -8.67
C LEU A 347 -1.90 5.76 -9.20
N ASN A 348 -0.68 5.61 -8.71
CA ASN A 348 0.39 6.57 -8.93
C ASN A 348 1.24 6.28 -10.17
N THR A 349 1.22 5.05 -10.69
CA THR A 349 2.00 4.68 -11.87
C THR A 349 1.15 3.92 -12.91
N PRO A 350 1.50 4.00 -14.21
CA PRO A 350 0.86 3.21 -15.25
C PRO A 350 0.92 1.71 -14.94
N MET A 351 2.07 1.26 -14.45
CA MET A 351 2.34 -0.12 -14.08
C MET A 351 1.32 -0.64 -13.06
N SER A 352 1.16 0.07 -11.94
CA SER A 352 0.23 -0.35 -10.90
C SER A 352 -1.21 -0.33 -11.40
N ALA A 353 -1.59 0.67 -12.21
CA ALA A 353 -2.94 0.76 -12.77
C ALA A 353 -3.24 -0.42 -13.71
N ALA A 354 -2.30 -0.77 -14.59
CA ALA A 354 -2.45 -1.89 -15.52
C ALA A 354 -2.51 -3.23 -14.78
N ARG A 355 -1.66 -3.45 -13.78
CA ARG A 355 -1.68 -4.66 -12.94
C ARG A 355 -2.99 -4.81 -12.18
N MET A 356 -3.58 -3.71 -11.71
CA MET A 356 -4.90 -3.76 -11.07
C MET A 356 -6.00 -4.08 -12.08
N ALA A 357 -5.94 -3.54 -13.30
CA ALA A 357 -6.92 -3.80 -14.34
C ALA A 357 -6.88 -5.23 -14.88
N THR A 358 -5.69 -5.80 -15.06
CA THR A 358 -5.53 -7.12 -15.69
C THR A 358 -5.42 -8.26 -14.69
N GLY A 359 -4.92 -7.98 -13.48
CA GLY A 359 -4.48 -9.00 -12.53
C GLY A 359 -3.20 -9.74 -12.96
N ASP A 360 -2.50 -9.25 -13.98
CA ASP A 360 -1.26 -9.80 -14.50
C ASP A 360 -0.08 -8.99 -13.94
N ASP A 361 0.79 -9.62 -13.15
CA ASP A 361 1.91 -8.94 -12.50
C ASP A 361 3.04 -8.56 -13.50
N HIS A 362 3.00 -9.09 -14.73
CA HIS A 362 3.99 -8.83 -15.78
C HIS A 362 3.53 -7.83 -16.84
N VAL A 363 2.30 -7.32 -16.77
CA VAL A 363 1.83 -6.31 -17.71
C VAL A 363 2.67 -5.05 -17.59
N ASP A 364 3.10 -4.48 -18.72
CA ASP A 364 3.70 -3.16 -18.79
C ASP A 364 2.60 -2.10 -18.98
N GLY A 365 2.51 -1.17 -18.03
CA GLY A 365 1.49 -0.12 -18.02
C GLY A 365 1.66 0.93 -19.11
N TRP A 366 2.89 1.18 -19.57
CA TRP A 366 3.16 2.19 -20.61
C TRP A 366 2.65 1.75 -21.97
N THR A 367 2.79 0.47 -22.28
CA THR A 367 2.28 -0.13 -23.51
C THR A 367 0.82 -0.56 -23.40
N PHE A 368 0.33 -0.85 -22.19
CA PHE A 368 -1.05 -1.25 -21.96
C PHE A 368 -2.06 -0.10 -22.09
N TRP A 369 -1.74 1.07 -21.53
CA TRP A 369 -2.66 2.21 -21.53
C TRP A 369 -2.47 3.06 -22.78
N SER A 370 -3.59 3.38 -23.43
CA SER A 370 -3.66 4.32 -24.55
C SER A 370 -4.63 5.45 -24.26
N LEU A 371 -4.33 6.62 -24.80
CA LEU A 371 -5.18 7.80 -24.75
C LEU A 371 -5.33 8.41 -26.15
N THR A 372 -6.41 9.17 -26.34
CA THR A 372 -6.66 9.89 -27.59
C THR A 372 -6.49 11.38 -27.34
N VAL A 373 -5.48 11.97 -27.99
CA VAL A 373 -5.23 13.43 -28.01
C VAL A 373 -5.31 13.88 -29.46
N ASP A 374 -6.07 14.94 -29.72
CA ASP A 374 -6.28 15.52 -31.05
C ASP A 374 -6.74 14.51 -32.12
N GLY A 375 -7.62 13.59 -31.72
CA GLY A 375 -8.16 12.54 -32.61
C GLY A 375 -7.19 11.41 -32.93
N THR A 376 -5.97 11.43 -32.38
CA THR A 376 -4.97 10.36 -32.55
C THR A 376 -4.84 9.54 -31.28
N THR A 377 -5.06 8.23 -31.38
CA THR A 377 -4.83 7.30 -30.27
C THR A 377 -3.36 6.88 -30.23
N ARG A 378 -2.73 7.02 -29.07
CA ARG A 378 -1.34 6.61 -28.82
C ARG A 378 -1.23 5.91 -27.48
N THR A 379 -0.26 5.00 -27.35
CA THR A 379 0.08 4.44 -26.04
C THR A 379 0.81 5.48 -25.19
N LEU A 380 0.81 5.29 -23.87
CA LEU A 380 1.63 6.12 -22.99
C LEU A 380 3.12 6.00 -23.36
N SER A 381 3.58 4.81 -23.79
CA SER A 381 4.96 4.62 -24.28
C SER A 381 5.25 5.48 -25.50
N ASP A 382 4.38 5.49 -26.51
CA ASP A 382 4.59 6.29 -27.73
C ASP A 382 4.71 7.78 -27.43
N LEU A 383 3.90 8.26 -26.46
CA LEU A 383 3.93 9.65 -26.01
C LEU A 383 5.22 9.97 -25.27
N ARG A 384 5.61 9.10 -24.32
CA ARG A 384 6.87 9.22 -23.57
C ARG A 384 8.08 9.27 -24.51
N ASP A 385 8.14 8.34 -25.45
CA ASP A 385 9.27 8.21 -26.36
C ASP A 385 9.32 9.41 -27.35
N SER A 386 8.16 9.98 -27.71
CA SER A 386 8.08 11.22 -28.49
C SER A 386 8.63 12.44 -27.73
N LEU A 387 8.40 12.53 -26.42
CA LEU A 387 8.91 13.63 -25.58
C LEU A 387 10.43 13.54 -25.44
N ILE A 388 10.94 12.34 -25.15
CA ILE A 388 12.40 12.09 -25.05
C ILE A 388 13.11 12.49 -26.35
N ALA A 389 12.49 12.23 -27.51
CA ALA A 389 13.04 12.59 -28.81
C ALA A 389 12.95 14.09 -29.16
N GLN A 390 12.13 14.88 -28.45
CA GLN A 390 12.03 16.34 -28.63
C GLN A 390 13.03 17.09 -27.75
N ASP A 391 13.39 16.52 -26.60
CA ASP A 391 14.29 17.12 -25.60
C ASP A 391 15.77 16.71 -25.76
N GLY A 392 16.07 15.72 -26.61
CA GLY A 392 17.43 15.25 -26.94
C GLY A 392 17.88 15.71 -28.32
#